data_AF-A0AAW6LXM5-F1
#
_entry.id   AF-A0AAW6LXM5-F1
#
_cell.length_a   1.000
_cell.length_b   1.000
_cell.length_c   1.000
_cell.angle_alpha   90.00
_cell.angle_beta   90.00
_cell.angle_gamma   90.00
#
_symmetry.space_group_name_H-M   'P 1'
#
loop_
_entity.id
_entity.type
_entity.pdbx_description
1 polymer ?
#
loop_
_entity_poly.entity_id
_entity_poly.type
_entity_poly.pdbx_seq_one_letter_code
_entity_poly.pdbx_strand_id
1 'polypeptide(L)' 'MADRAETWIVVDPAQEPDEQSNILGVYASSDAAQDALPGIRGNQRSVRNGFGSGRRSLEIQHWRGEELISAVEIEDPKQA' A
#
# COMPACT_ATOMS: atom_id res chain seq x y z
N MET A 1 -0.90 6.92 -30.19
CA MET A 1 -0.43 6.03 -29.11
C MET A 1 -1.27 6.36 -27.90
N ALA A 2 -2.12 5.44 -27.45
CA ALA A 2 -2.88 5.67 -26.22
C ALA A 2 -1.86 5.66 -25.08
N ASP A 3 -1.63 6.82 -24.48
CA ASP A 3 -0.88 6.94 -23.24
C ASP A 3 -1.62 6.07 -22.22
N ARG A 4 -1.04 4.90 -21.89
CA ARG A 4 -1.68 3.98 -20.95
C ARG A 4 -1.70 4.71 -19.60
N ALA A 5 -2.91 4.92 -19.06
CA ALA A 5 -3.09 5.62 -17.79
C ALA A 5 -2.21 4.96 -16.71
N GLU A 6 -1.40 5.78 -16.07
CA GLU A 6 -0.56 5.38 -14.94
C GLU A 6 -1.35 5.54 -13.65
N THR A 7 -1.21 4.59 -12.74
CA THR A 7 -1.98 4.54 -11.49
C THR A 7 -1.09 4.01 -10.38
N TRP A 8 -1.15 4.66 -9.22
CA TRP A 8 -0.41 4.26 -8.04
C TRP A 8 -1.40 3.77 -6.99
N ILE A 9 -1.20 2.56 -6.51
CA ILE A 9 -2.10 1.90 -5.58
C ILE A 9 -1.33 1.61 -4.31
N VAL A 10 -1.87 1.99 -3.16
CA VAL A 10 -1.34 1.57 -1.87
C VAL A 10 -2.10 0.34 -1.43
N VAL A 11 -1.38 -0.74 -1.15
CA VAL A 11 -1.96 -2.00 -0.69
C VAL A 11 -1.36 -2.41 0.64
N ASP A 12 -2.16 -3.11 1.43
CA ASP A 12 -1.71 -3.91 2.56
C ASP A 12 -1.42 -5.32 2.03
N PRO A 13 -0.14 -5.72 1.88
CA PRO A 13 0.19 -7.04 1.37
C PRO A 13 -0.30 -8.11 2.36
N ALA A 14 -0.88 -9.19 1.81
CA ALA A 14 -1.28 -10.35 2.58
C ALA A 14 -0.11 -10.89 3.42
N GLN A 15 -0.34 -11.04 4.73
CA GLN A 15 0.68 -11.56 5.65
C GLN A 15 0.58 -13.08 5.80
N GLU A 16 -0.59 -13.63 5.50
CA GLU A 16 -0.87 -15.07 5.50
C GLU A 16 -1.20 -15.56 4.07
N PRO A 17 -0.88 -16.82 3.74
CA PRO A 17 -1.12 -17.38 2.40
C PRO A 17 -2.61 -17.44 2.01
N ASP A 18 -3.52 -17.41 2.97
CA ASP A 18 -4.97 -17.38 2.78
C ASP A 18 -5.56 -15.95 2.83
N GLU A 19 -4.74 -14.94 3.15
CA GLU A 19 -5.16 -13.53 3.12
C GLU A 19 -5.04 -12.97 1.69
N GLN A 20 -5.96 -12.06 1.35
CA GLN A 20 -5.87 -11.28 0.12
C GLN A 20 -5.30 -9.90 0.43
N SER A 21 -4.44 -9.40 -0.45
CA SER A 21 -3.93 -8.03 -0.33
C SER A 21 -5.09 -7.04 -0.37
N ASN A 22 -5.15 -6.12 0.60
CA ASN A 22 -6.22 -5.13 0.67
C ASN A 22 -5.78 -3.83 0.00
N ILE A 23 -6.58 -3.34 -0.94
CA ILE A 23 -6.35 -2.02 -1.55
C ILE A 23 -6.78 -0.95 -0.55
N LEU A 24 -5.83 -0.12 -0.12
CA LEU A 24 -6.06 0.96 0.84
C LEU A 24 -6.38 2.29 0.14
N GLY A 25 -5.90 2.48 -1.08
CA GLY A 25 -6.21 3.67 -1.87
C GLY A 25 -5.57 3.66 -3.26
N VAL A 26 -6.16 4.45 -4.16
CA VAL A 26 -5.70 4.66 -5.54
C VAL A 26 -5.38 6.13 -5.73
N TYR A 27 -4.22 6.41 -6.32
CA TYR A 27 -3.60 7.73 -6.41
C TYR A 27 -3.11 8.00 -7.83
N ALA A 28 -3.13 9.29 -8.20
CA ALA A 28 -2.72 9.77 -9.51
C ALA A 28 -1.19 9.91 -9.67
N SER A 29 -0.42 9.77 -8.58
CA SER A 29 1.05 9.84 -8.59
C SER A 29 1.64 9.08 -7.40
N SER A 30 2.92 8.72 -7.49
CA SER A 30 3.68 8.13 -6.38
C SER A 30 3.78 9.06 -5.17
N ASP A 31 3.94 10.36 -5.42
CA ASP A 31 4.05 11.39 -4.38
C ASP A 31 2.75 11.49 -3.56
N ALA A 32 1.60 11.51 -4.23
CA ALA A 32 0.30 11.49 -3.56
C ALA A 32 0.05 10.19 -2.78
N ALA A 33 0.52 9.05 -3.30
CA ALA A 33 0.44 7.78 -2.59
C ALA A 33 1.32 7.79 -1.32
N GLN A 34 2.52 8.38 -1.40
CA GLN A 34 3.43 8.51 -0.25
C GLN A 34 2.93 9.49 0.81
N ASP A 35 2.37 10.63 0.39
CA ASP A 35 1.80 11.64 1.29
C ASP A 35 0.58 11.10 2.06
N ALA A 36 -0.16 10.17 1.47
CA ALA A 36 -1.30 9.52 2.11
C ALA A 36 -0.90 8.41 3.10
N LEU A 37 0.33 7.89 3.06
CA LEU A 37 0.79 6.78 3.93
C LEU A 37 0.60 7.08 5.42
N PRO A 38 0.98 8.25 5.97
CA PRO A 38 0.83 8.54 7.40
C PRO A 38 -0.65 8.51 7.85
N GLY A 39 -1.56 8.99 7.00
CA GLY A 39 -3.00 8.99 7.28
C GLY A 39 -3.60 7.57 7.25
N ILE A 40 -3.22 6.77 6.26
CA ILE A 40 -3.61 5.36 6.15
C ILE A 40 -3.09 4.57 7.36
N ARG A 41 -1.84 4.80 7.76
CA ARG A 41 -1.22 4.20 8.96
C ARG A 41 -1.97 4.56 10.25
N GLY A 42 -2.36 5.83 10.40
CA GLY A 42 -3.13 6.31 11.56
C GLY A 42 -4.48 5.62 11.70
N ASN A 43 -5.19 5.43 10.58
CA ASN A 43 -6.47 4.73 10.58
C ASN A 43 -6.32 3.22 10.82
N GLN A 44 -5.35 2.55 10.22
CA GLN A 44 -5.10 1.12 10.49
C GLN A 44 -4.73 0.82 11.95
N ARG A 45 -4.15 1.79 12.67
CA ARG A 45 -3.86 1.65 14.10
C ARG A 45 -5.13 1.60 14.95
N SER A 46 -6.20 2.26 14.51
CA SER A 46 -7.47 2.36 15.24
C SER A 46 -8.42 1.18 14.95
N VAL A 47 -8.32 0.53 13.79
CA VAL A 47 -9.24 -0.54 13.38
C VAL A 47 -8.90 -1.91 14.02
N ARG A 48 -7.64 -2.16 14.40
CA ARG A 48 -7.20 -3.49 14.88
C ARG A 48 -6.60 -3.44 16.30
N ASN A 49 -7.42 -3.11 17.29
CA ASN A 49 -7.09 -3.28 18.72
C ASN A 49 -7.11 -4.76 19.17
N GLY A 50 -6.91 -5.74 18.28
CA GLY A 50 -7.11 -7.15 18.60
C GLY A 50 -6.33 -8.20 17.79
N PHE A 51 -5.51 -7.85 16.80
CA PHE A 51 -4.78 -8.85 16.02
C PHE A 51 -3.35 -8.41 15.69
N GLY A 52 -2.39 -9.22 16.15
CA GLY A 52 -1.08 -9.41 15.53
C GLY A 52 -0.13 -8.21 15.55
N SER A 53 0.84 -8.26 16.46
CA SER A 53 2.09 -7.48 16.44
C SER A 53 3.05 -7.95 15.32
N GLY A 54 2.55 -8.14 14.11
CA GLY A 54 3.34 -8.46 12.92
C GLY A 54 3.75 -7.19 12.19
N ARG A 55 4.98 -7.14 11.70
CA ARG A 55 5.53 -6.02 10.93
C ARG A 55 4.54 -5.57 9.85
N ARG A 56 4.10 -4.32 9.90
CA ARG A 56 3.16 -3.75 8.92
C ARG A 56 3.96 -3.13 7.80
N SER A 57 4.37 -3.93 6.82
CA SER A 57 4.83 -3.38 5.55
C SER A 57 3.61 -2.96 4.74
N LEU A 58 3.67 -1.78 4.14
CA LEU A 58 2.71 -1.35 3.12
C LEU A 58 3.40 -1.45 1.78
N GLU A 59 2.68 -1.76 0.72
CA GLU A 59 3.26 -1.81 -0.62
C GLU A 59 2.62 -0.74 -1.51
N ILE A 60 3.45 0.04 -2.20
CA ILE A 60 3.00 0.93 -3.27
C ILE A 60 3.24 0.22 -4.59
N GLN A 61 2.16 -0.05 -5.32
CA GLN A 61 2.19 -0.62 -6.64
C GLN A 61 1.95 0.46 -7.70
N HIS A 62 2.85 0.57 -8.66
CA HIS A 62 2.70 1.40 -9.85
C HIS A 62 2.23 0.54 -11.02
N TRP A 63 1.04 0.84 -11.51
CA TRP A 63 0.40 0.18 -12.64
C TRP A 63 0.35 1.10 -13.85
N ARG A 64 0.50 0.53 -15.04
CA ARG A 64 0.26 1.20 -16.32
C ARG A 64 -0.73 0.37 -17.12
N GLY A 65 -2.01 0.72 -17.02
CA GLY A 65 -3.11 -0.16 -17.46
C GLY A 65 -3.13 -1.44 -16.62
N GLU A 66 -2.92 -2.60 -17.24
CA GLU A 66 -2.93 -3.93 -16.59
C GLU A 66 -1.51 -4.44 -16.28
N GLU A 67 -0.49 -3.62 -16.50
CA GLU A 67 0.91 -3.99 -16.29
C GLU A 67 1.41 -3.39 -14.98
N LEU A 68 1.88 -4.23 -14.06
CA LEU A 68 2.60 -3.80 -12.87
C LEU A 68 4.02 -3.38 -13.28
N ILE A 69 4.29 -2.08 -13.19
CA ILE A 69 5.57 -1.48 -13.57
C ILE A 69 6.57 -1.57 -12.43
N SER A 70 6.13 -1.27 -11.21
CA SER A 70 6.95 -1.40 -10.01
C SER A 70 6.09 -1.63 -8.77
N ALA A 71 6.66 -2.31 -7.79
CA ALA A 71 6.10 -2.44 -6.46
C ALA A 71 7.21 -2.09 -5.46
N VAL A 72 6.91 -1.19 -4.54
CA VAL A 72 7.84 -0.75 -3.50
C VAL A 72 7.24 -1.10 -2.16
N GLU A 73 7.85 -2.06 -1.48
CA GLU A 73 7.53 -2.34 -0.09
C GLU A 73 8.09 -1.22 0.79
N ILE A 74 7.23 -0.71 1.65
CA ILE A 74 7.52 0.33 2.62
C ILE A 74 7.36 -0.30 3.99
N GLU A 75 8.48 -0.75 4.55
CA GLU A 75 8.55 -1.19 5.93
C GLU A 75 8.23 0.00 6.86
N ASP A 76 7.49 -0.25 7.96
CA ASP A 76 7.29 0.75 8.99
C ASP A 76 8.64 1.03 9.69
N PRO A 77 9.21 2.25 9.63
CA PRO A 77 10.40 2.58 10.39
C PRO A 77 9.99 2.88 11.84
N LYS A 78 9.50 1.87 12.57
CA LYS A 78 9.40 1.96 14.03
C LYS A 78 9.41 0.62 14.73
N GLN A 79 10.62 0.07 14.92
CA GLN A 79 11.12 -0.23 16.26
C GLN A 79 12.65 0.00 16.29
N ALA A 80 13.04 1.26 16.48
CA ALA A 80 14.27 1.65 17.17
C ALA A 80 13.88 2.50 18.38
#